data_AF-A0A6P7FWP1-F1
#
_entry.id   AF-A0A6P7FWP1-F1
#
_cell.length_a   1.000
_cell.length_b   1.000
_cell.length_c   1.000
_cell.angle_alpha   90.00
_cell.angle_beta   90.00
_cell.angle_gamma   90.00
#
_symmetry.space_group_name_H-M   'P 1'
#
loop_
_entity.id
_entity.type
_entity.pdbx_description
1 polymer ?
#
loop_
_entity_poly.entity_id
_entity_poly.type
_entity_poly.pdbx_seq_one_letter_code
_entity_poly.pdbx_strand_id
1 'polypeptide(L)'
;MCDALQELSDVSEELQHRDLDLFRANKKLQILMNTFVSRKGSPGMFYAQAKTAVNNRSFMGIELYVKSKEDPINAVVFYDHLAQSIEKRMLSGDDAVLANCARIVDKSVWPKNVKDNTFGERDIEVLAVRLQVNKREAIKSFRL
;
A
#
# COMPACT_ATOMS: atom_id res chain seq x y z
N MET A 1 -12.14 2.46 -14.13
CA MET A 1 -12.43 1.15 -13.50
C MET A 1 -11.39 0.12 -13.84
N CYS A 2 -11.14 -0.16 -15.13
CA CYS A 2 -10.07 -1.08 -15.54
C CYS A 2 -8.71 -0.70 -14.93
N ASP A 3 -8.34 0.59 -14.95
CA ASP A 3 -7.12 1.05 -14.29
C ASP A 3 -7.07 0.67 -12.80
N ALA A 4 -8.17 0.81 -12.07
CA ALA A 4 -8.23 0.44 -10.66
C ALA A 4 -8.12 -1.08 -10.45
N LEU A 5 -8.73 -1.88 -11.33
CA LEU A 5 -8.63 -3.34 -11.28
C LEU A 5 -7.20 -3.82 -11.57
N GLN A 6 -6.50 -3.18 -12.51
CA GLN A 6 -5.11 -3.49 -12.78
C GLN A 6 -4.24 -3.22 -11.54
N GLU A 7 -4.34 -2.02 -10.95
CA GLU A 7 -3.56 -1.65 -9.76
C GLU A 7 -3.87 -2.57 -8.57
N LEU A 8 -5.13 -3.00 -8.41
CA LEU A 8 -5.53 -3.99 -7.40
C LEU A 8 -4.95 -5.38 -7.68
N SER A 9 -4.95 -5.81 -8.95
CA SER A 9 -4.40 -7.10 -9.37
C SER A 9 -2.90 -7.17 -9.07
N ASP A 10 -2.15 -6.14 -9.48
CA ASP A 10 -0.70 -6.07 -9.31
C ASP A 10 -0.34 -6.13 -7.82
N VAL A 11 -1.00 -5.32 -6.99
CA VAL A 11 -0.77 -5.33 -5.53
C VAL A 11 -1.22 -6.66 -4.93
N SER A 12 -2.32 -7.25 -5.39
CA SER A 12 -2.77 -8.54 -4.87
C SER A 12 -1.76 -9.65 -5.15
N GLU A 13 -1.09 -9.65 -6.30
CA GLU A 13 -0.02 -10.60 -6.62
C GLU A 13 1.21 -10.35 -5.76
N GLU A 14 1.63 -9.10 -5.62
CA GLU A 14 2.74 -8.72 -4.73
C GLU A 14 2.50 -9.18 -3.29
N LEU A 15 1.29 -8.98 -2.76
CA LEU A 15 0.91 -9.37 -1.39
C LEU A 15 0.90 -10.89 -1.15
N GLN A 16 0.87 -11.71 -2.20
CA GLN A 16 0.90 -13.17 -2.09
C GLN A 16 2.33 -13.74 -2.04
N HIS A 17 3.35 -12.91 -2.22
CA HIS A 17 4.74 -13.35 -2.17
C HIS A 17 5.13 -13.80 -0.75
N ARG A 18 5.72 -15.00 -0.65
CA ARG A 18 6.04 -15.64 0.64
C ARG A 18 7.07 -14.89 1.47
N ASP A 19 7.95 -14.14 0.82
CA ASP A 19 9.03 -13.35 1.43
C ASP A 19 8.60 -11.92 1.78
N LEU A 20 7.32 -11.57 1.59
CA LEU A 20 6.82 -10.25 1.90
C LEU A 20 6.57 -10.08 3.41
N ASP A 21 7.33 -9.19 4.03
CA ASP A 21 7.10 -8.79 5.41
C ASP A 21 5.93 -7.79 5.53
N LEU A 22 5.37 -7.69 6.75
CA LEU A 22 4.20 -6.85 7.05
C LEU A 22 4.46 -5.35 6.76
N PHE A 23 5.70 -4.88 6.95
CA PHE A 23 6.06 -3.49 6.68
C PHE A 23 6.04 -3.20 5.17
N ARG A 24 6.63 -4.07 4.36
CA ARG A 24 6.61 -3.98 2.90
C ARG A 24 5.19 -4.08 2.37
N ALA A 25 4.39 -5.02 2.89
CA ALA A 25 2.97 -5.14 2.56
C ALA A 25 2.20 -3.84 2.83
N ASN A 26 2.37 -3.25 4.01
CA ASN A 26 1.73 -1.99 4.36
C ASN A 26 2.18 -0.83 3.46
N LYS A 27 3.47 -0.80 3.09
CA LYS A 27 4.00 0.20 2.15
C LYS A 27 3.40 0.06 0.75
N LYS A 28 3.15 -1.17 0.27
CA LYS A 28 2.47 -1.41 -1.01
C LYS A 28 1.03 -0.89 -0.98
N LEU A 29 0.30 -1.15 0.11
CA LEU A 29 -1.05 -0.59 0.31
C LEU A 29 -1.05 0.95 0.36
N GLN A 30 -0.07 1.57 1.01
CA GLN A 30 0.10 3.03 1.01
C GLN A 30 0.30 3.60 -0.40
N ILE A 31 1.17 2.96 -1.20
CA ILE A 31 1.40 3.37 -2.58
C ILE A 31 0.10 3.25 -3.39
N LEU A 32 -0.61 2.14 -3.28
CA LEU A 32 -1.88 1.93 -3.97
C LEU A 32 -2.93 2.99 -3.61
N MET A 33 -3.07 3.30 -2.32
CA MET A 33 -3.96 4.36 -1.85
C MET A 33 -3.61 5.71 -2.48
N ASN A 34 -2.32 6.07 -2.50
CA ASN A 34 -1.85 7.30 -3.12
C ASN A 34 -2.10 7.33 -4.64
N THR A 35 -1.95 6.19 -5.32
CA THR A 35 -2.31 6.04 -6.72
C THR A 35 -3.80 6.35 -6.92
N PHE A 36 -4.71 5.77 -6.13
CA PHE A 36 -6.13 6.08 -6.21
C PHE A 36 -6.45 7.55 -5.97
N VAL A 37 -5.79 8.19 -4.98
CA VAL A 37 -5.92 9.64 -4.76
C VAL A 37 -5.50 10.43 -6.00
N SER A 38 -4.37 10.07 -6.63
CA SER A 38 -3.88 10.70 -7.86
C SER A 38 -4.84 10.52 -9.04
N ARG A 39 -5.45 9.33 -9.19
CA ARG A 39 -6.35 9.01 -10.31
C ARG A 39 -7.63 9.86 -10.36
N LYS A 40 -7.99 10.55 -9.28
CA LYS A 40 -9.09 11.53 -9.27
C LYS A 40 -8.82 12.71 -10.22
N GLY A 41 -7.57 13.17 -10.27
CA GLY A 41 -7.14 14.30 -11.11
C GLY A 41 -6.36 13.88 -12.36
N SER A 42 -5.72 12.70 -12.33
CA SER A 42 -4.91 12.17 -13.43
C SER A 42 -5.42 10.80 -13.87
N PRO A 43 -6.37 10.74 -14.81
CA PRO A 43 -6.97 9.48 -15.20
C PRO A 43 -5.97 8.49 -15.79
N GLY A 44 -6.25 7.20 -15.62
CA GLY A 44 -5.44 6.14 -16.23
C GLY A 44 -5.68 5.95 -17.71
N MET A 45 -4.81 5.16 -18.34
CA MET A 45 -4.81 4.94 -19.78
C MET A 45 -6.14 4.36 -20.26
N PHE A 46 -6.70 3.39 -19.54
CA PHE A 46 -7.95 2.75 -19.96
C PHE A 46 -9.13 3.72 -19.86
N TYR A 47 -9.18 4.55 -18.81
CA TYR A 47 -10.20 5.58 -18.72
C TYR A 47 -10.07 6.64 -19.81
N ALA A 48 -8.84 7.04 -20.16
CA ALA A 48 -8.59 7.96 -21.27
C ALA A 48 -9.07 7.36 -22.61
N GLN A 49 -8.75 6.09 -22.88
CA GLN A 49 -9.24 5.36 -24.05
C GLN A 49 -10.77 5.29 -24.10
N ALA A 50 -11.42 4.97 -22.97
CA ALA A 50 -12.87 4.91 -22.88
C ALA A 50 -13.51 6.28 -23.17
N LYS A 51 -12.96 7.38 -22.64
CA LYS A 51 -13.40 8.75 -22.95
C LYS A 51 -13.28 9.06 -24.45
N THR A 52 -12.14 8.75 -25.05
CA THR A 52 -11.94 8.94 -26.49
C THR A 52 -12.95 8.13 -27.30
N ALA A 53 -13.21 6.89 -26.91
CA ALA A 53 -14.17 6.03 -27.60
C ALA A 53 -15.61 6.55 -27.52
N VAL A 54 -16.03 7.05 -26.35
CA VAL A 54 -17.32 7.71 -26.18
C VAL A 54 -17.43 8.94 -27.07
N ASN A 55 -16.40 9.79 -27.11
CA ASN A 55 -16.36 10.98 -27.96
C ASN A 55 -16.42 10.63 -29.46
N ASN A 56 -15.71 9.58 -29.87
CA ASN A 56 -15.64 9.12 -31.25
C ASN A 56 -16.83 8.22 -31.64
N ARG A 57 -17.73 7.90 -30.70
CA ARG A 57 -18.81 6.90 -30.86
C ARG A 57 -18.34 5.56 -31.41
N SER A 58 -17.10 5.20 -31.14
CA SER A 58 -16.53 3.94 -31.62
C SER A 58 -15.50 3.42 -30.64
N PHE A 59 -15.54 2.12 -30.38
CA PHE A 59 -14.53 1.42 -29.60
C PHE A 59 -14.04 0.21 -30.40
N MET A 60 -12.74 0.14 -30.66
CA MET A 60 -12.13 -0.96 -31.42
C MET A 60 -12.83 -1.26 -32.77
N GLY A 61 -13.27 -0.20 -33.47
CA GLY A 61 -13.96 -0.30 -34.75
C GLY A 61 -15.45 -0.65 -34.68
N ILE A 62 -16.01 -0.79 -33.48
CA ILE A 62 -17.44 -1.07 -33.25
C ILE A 62 -18.13 0.25 -32.89
N GLU A 63 -19.20 0.59 -33.60
CA GLU A 63 -20.01 1.78 -33.29
C GLU A 63 -20.75 1.61 -31.95
N LEU A 64 -20.70 2.64 -31.11
CA LEU A 64 -21.30 2.61 -29.79
C LEU A 64 -22.77 3.04 -29.84
N TYR A 65 -23.65 2.23 -29.27
CA TYR A 65 -25.05 2.58 -29.08
C TYR A 65 -25.21 3.67 -28.00
N VAL A 66 -25.97 4.72 -28.31
CA VAL A 66 -26.25 5.80 -27.35
C VAL A 66 -27.50 5.46 -26.55
N LYS A 67 -27.31 4.97 -25.32
CA LYS A 67 -28.40 4.80 -24.34
C LYS A 67 -28.69 6.15 -23.68
N SER A 68 -29.97 6.53 -23.57
CA SER A 68 -30.36 7.92 -23.32
C SER A 68 -30.36 8.39 -21.87
N LYS A 69 -30.05 7.57 -20.86
CA LYS A 69 -30.43 7.89 -19.47
C LYS A 69 -29.58 7.32 -18.32
N GLU A 70 -28.34 6.92 -18.53
CA GLU A 70 -27.49 6.52 -17.40
C GLU A 70 -26.42 7.57 -17.12
N ASP A 71 -26.39 8.06 -15.88
CA ASP A 71 -25.35 8.96 -15.43
C ASP A 71 -24.01 8.22 -15.40
N PRO A 72 -22.94 8.82 -15.94
CA PRO A 72 -21.63 8.22 -15.89
C PRO A 72 -21.17 8.11 -14.44
N ILE A 73 -20.45 7.02 -14.14
CA ILE A 73 -19.90 6.80 -12.80
C ILE A 73 -18.92 7.94 -12.48
N ASN A 74 -19.15 8.60 -11.35
CA ASN A 74 -18.28 9.67 -10.88
C ASN A 74 -16.92 9.09 -10.47
N ALA A 75 -15.90 9.35 -11.29
CA ALA A 75 -14.55 8.84 -11.07
C ALA A 75 -13.94 9.30 -9.74
N VAL A 76 -14.21 10.54 -9.32
CA VAL A 76 -13.67 11.09 -8.07
C VAL A 76 -14.23 10.30 -6.88
N VAL A 77 -15.56 10.18 -6.81
CA VAL A 77 -16.26 9.43 -5.75
C VAL A 77 -15.85 7.95 -5.75
N PHE A 78 -15.71 7.36 -6.94
CA PHE A 78 -15.25 5.98 -7.08
C PHE A 78 -13.86 5.77 -6.48
N TYR A 79 -12.88 6.62 -6.82
CA TYR A 79 -11.53 6.51 -6.29
C TYR A 79 -11.43 6.93 -4.81
N ASP A 80 -12.29 7.84 -4.34
CA ASP A 80 -12.42 8.14 -2.90
C ASP A 80 -12.79 6.89 -2.10
N HIS A 81 -13.83 6.18 -2.53
CA HIS A 81 -14.27 4.96 -1.86
C HIS A 81 -13.20 3.86 -1.90
N LEU A 82 -12.48 3.72 -3.01
CA LEU A 82 -11.37 2.77 -3.10
C LEU A 82 -10.24 3.14 -2.14
N ALA A 83 -9.80 4.40 -2.12
CA ALA A 83 -8.75 4.87 -1.23
C ALA A 83 -9.11 4.61 0.25
N GLN A 84 -10.32 4.97 0.67
CA GLN A 84 -10.82 4.70 2.03
C GLN A 84 -10.88 3.20 2.34
N SER A 85 -11.21 2.36 1.36
CA SER A 85 -11.23 0.91 1.52
C SER A 85 -9.81 0.37 1.76
N ILE A 86 -8.80 0.87 1.03
CA ILE A 86 -7.41 0.49 1.23
C ILE A 86 -6.88 1.00 2.57
N GLU A 87 -7.17 2.25 2.94
CA GLU A 87 -6.75 2.85 4.21
C GLU A 87 -7.18 2.01 5.41
N LYS A 88 -8.41 1.48 5.41
CA LYS A 88 -8.92 0.60 6.48
C LYS A 88 -8.15 -0.73 6.64
N ARG A 89 -7.39 -1.14 5.62
CA ARG A 89 -6.58 -2.38 5.64
C ARG A 89 -5.11 -2.12 5.95
N MET A 90 -4.71 -0.85 6.02
CA MET A 90 -3.36 -0.47 6.38
C MET A 90 -3.14 -0.60 7.89
N LEU A 91 -1.88 -0.82 8.27
CA LEU A 91 -1.47 -0.74 9.66
C LEU A 91 -1.69 0.69 10.17
N SER A 92 -2.25 0.79 11.37
CA SER A 92 -2.49 2.05 12.05
C SER A 92 -2.08 1.94 13.52
N GLY A 93 -1.84 3.07 14.17
CA GLY A 93 -1.48 3.14 15.58
C GLY A 93 -0.30 2.23 15.94
N ASP A 94 -0.51 1.42 16.98
CA ASP A 94 0.51 0.54 17.56
C ASP A 94 1.04 -0.52 16.58
N ASP A 95 0.21 -1.00 15.64
CA ASP A 95 0.63 -2.04 14.70
C ASP A 95 1.60 -1.50 13.63
N ALA A 96 1.43 -0.23 13.24
CA ALA A 96 2.37 0.44 12.34
C ALA A 96 3.73 0.68 13.01
N VAL A 97 3.72 1.06 14.30
CA VAL A 97 4.92 1.20 15.11
C VAL A 97 5.63 -0.14 15.25
N LEU A 98 4.87 -1.20 15.56
CA LEU A 98 5.40 -2.55 15.74
C LEU A 98 6.10 -3.07 14.47
N ALA A 99 5.45 -2.93 13.32
CA ALA A 99 6.04 -3.36 12.05
C ALA A 99 7.33 -2.62 11.71
N ASN A 100 7.43 -1.34 12.08
CA ASN A 100 8.66 -0.57 11.88
C ASN A 100 9.76 -1.00 12.86
N CYS A 101 9.43 -1.18 14.15
CA CYS A 101 10.39 -1.66 15.15
C CYS A 101 10.91 -3.06 14.81
N ALA A 102 10.07 -3.95 14.28
CA ALA A 102 10.46 -5.31 13.89
C ALA A 102 11.61 -5.35 12.86
N ARG A 103 11.78 -4.28 12.06
CA ARG A 103 12.88 -4.18 11.08
C ARG A 103 14.25 -4.21 11.74
N ILE A 104 14.37 -3.77 12.99
CA ILE A 104 15.66 -3.74 13.70
C ILE A 104 16.24 -5.14 13.91
N VAL A 105 15.39 -6.17 13.90
CA VAL A 105 15.81 -7.57 14.07
C VAL A 105 16.54 -8.08 12.82
N ASP A 106 16.27 -7.51 11.65
CA ASP A 106 16.96 -7.84 10.41
C ASP A 106 18.30 -7.07 10.30
N LYS A 107 19.41 -7.75 10.60
CA LYS A 107 20.76 -7.14 10.51
C LYS A 107 21.12 -6.65 9.10
N SER A 108 20.45 -7.14 8.05
CA SER A 108 20.72 -6.71 6.67
C SER A 108 20.28 -5.27 6.38
N VAL A 109 19.33 -4.74 7.16
CA VAL A 109 18.84 -3.36 7.01
C VAL A 109 19.61 -2.35 7.86
N TRP A 110 20.63 -2.79 8.60
CA TRP A 110 21.39 -1.92 9.48
C TRP A 110 22.32 -0.99 8.69
N PRO A 111 22.61 0.22 9.20
CA PRO A 111 23.64 1.07 8.63
C PRO A 111 24.99 0.36 8.58
N LYS A 112 25.75 0.51 7.48
CA LYS A 112 27.07 -0.16 7.32
C LYS A 112 28.09 0.21 8.40
N ASN A 113 27.92 1.35 9.07
CA ASN A 113 28.82 1.88 10.09
C ASN A 113 28.06 2.18 11.39
N VAL A 114 27.45 1.17 12.00
CA VAL A 114 26.93 1.31 13.38
C VAL A 114 28.13 1.45 14.33
N LYS A 115 28.35 2.67 14.83
CA LYS A 115 29.41 2.98 15.81
C LYS A 115 28.92 2.91 17.25
N ASP A 116 27.60 2.95 17.43
CA ASP A 116 26.93 2.99 18.72
C ASP A 116 26.40 1.60 19.08
N ASN A 117 26.83 1.05 20.21
CA ASN A 117 26.38 -0.25 20.70
C ASN A 117 24.92 -0.22 21.21
N THR A 118 24.30 0.96 21.25
CA THR A 118 22.91 1.16 21.65
C THR A 118 21.94 1.35 20.47
N PHE A 119 22.45 1.30 19.23
CA PHE A 119 21.61 1.38 18.04
C PHE A 119 20.51 0.31 18.08
N GLY A 120 19.24 0.72 17.96
CA GLY A 120 18.11 -0.20 17.90
C GLY A 120 17.54 -0.65 19.25
N GLU A 121 18.12 -0.23 20.38
CA GLU A 121 17.62 -0.64 21.71
C GLU A 121 16.19 -0.18 21.99
N ARG A 122 15.84 1.03 21.55
CA ARG A 122 14.48 1.56 21.72
C ARG A 122 13.46 0.74 20.95
N ASP A 123 13.81 0.32 19.73
CA ASP A 123 12.96 -0.54 18.91
C ASP A 123 12.77 -1.92 19.56
N ILE A 124 13.85 -2.50 20.10
CA ILE A 124 13.80 -3.75 20.87
C ILE A 124 12.99 -3.60 22.16
N GLU A 125 13.08 -2.46 22.84
CA GLU A 125 12.26 -2.22 24.03
C GLU A 125 10.77 -2.20 23.69
N VAL A 126 10.39 -1.50 22.62
CA VAL A 126 9.00 -1.45 22.15
C VAL A 126 8.51 -2.84 21.75
N LEU A 127 9.33 -3.61 21.02
CA LEU A 127 9.04 -5.00 20.69
C LEU A 127 8.86 -5.87 21.94
N ALA A 128 9.73 -5.70 22.94
CA ALA A 128 9.68 -6.48 24.17
C ALA A 128 8.40 -6.22 24.97
N VAL A 129 7.98 -4.94 25.06
CA VAL A 129 6.67 -4.58 25.66
C VAL A 129 5.54 -5.27 24.94
N ARG A 130 5.52 -5.18 23.61
CA ARG A 130 4.40 -5.67 22.80
C ARG A 130 4.29 -7.19 22.81
N LEU A 131 5.43 -7.89 22.71
CA LEU A 131 5.52 -9.35 22.73
C LEU A 131 5.45 -9.92 24.16
N GLN A 132 5.36 -9.05 25.18
CA GLN A 132 5.32 -9.43 26.59
C GLN A 132 6.52 -10.29 27.02
N VAL A 133 7.71 -9.96 26.52
CA VAL A 133 8.96 -10.63 26.88
C VAL A 133 9.82 -9.76 27.81
N ASN A 134 10.81 -10.37 28.47
CA ASN A 134 11.69 -9.64 29.37
C ASN A 134 12.54 -8.62 28.60
N LYS A 135 12.28 -7.33 28.83
CA LYS A 135 12.98 -6.21 28.17
C LYS A 135 14.50 -6.27 28.31
N ARG A 136 14.98 -6.52 29.53
CA ARG A 136 16.41 -6.49 29.86
C ARG A 136 17.14 -7.63 29.17
N GLU A 137 16.52 -8.80 29.13
CA GLU A 137 17.05 -9.96 28.43
C GLU A 137 17.05 -9.75 26.91
N ALA A 138 15.96 -9.23 26.35
CA ALA A 138 15.85 -8.92 24.93
C ALA A 138 16.94 -7.93 24.46
N ILE A 139 17.11 -6.81 25.18
CA ILE A 139 18.16 -5.83 24.87
C ILE A 139 19.56 -6.45 24.99
N LYS A 140 19.80 -7.24 26.05
CA LYS A 140 21.11 -7.89 26.24
C LYS A 140 21.44 -8.86 25.10
N SER A 141 20.48 -9.66 24.68
CA SER A 141 20.64 -10.63 23.57
C SER A 141 20.79 -9.95 22.21
N PHE A 142 20.19 -8.77 22.03
CA PHE A 142 20.28 -8.00 20.80
C PHE A 142 21.65 -7.36 20.56
N ARG A 143 22.31 -6.89 21.63
CA ARG A 143 23.63 -6.20 21.61
C ARG A 143 24.82 -7.10 21.20
N LEU A 144 24.61 -8.36 20.83
CA LEU A 144 25.66 -9.32 20.43
C LEU A 144 26.47 -8.84 19.23
#